data_AF-A0A075UU42-F1
#
_entry.id   AF-A0A075UU42-F1
#
_cell.length_a   1.000
_cell.length_b   1.000
_cell.length_c   1.000
_cell.angle_alpha   90.00
_cell.angle_beta   90.00
_cell.angle_gamma   90.00
#
_symmetry.space_group_name_H-M   'P 1'
#
loop_
_entity.id
_entity.type
_entity.pdbx_description
1 polymer ?
#
loop_
_entity_poly.entity_id
_entity_poly.type
_entity_poly.pdbx_seq_one_letter_code
_entity_poly.pdbx_strand_id
1 'polypeptide(L)'
;MIKWAGWLITLFGTAHTLGALTVMKAAGHAGTWFSGALWRDDLAAMSPANSAFWLSAASFGVPLVLVGLTVLWLERRGITPPLFLAWALGIWTLLIAAVLLFTPWPILLIATALLLAGILRSEPAPPRDATGPVQGVRGISRPDAA
;
A
#
# COMPACT_ATOMS: atom_id res chain seq x y z
N MET A 1 -7.71 -8.81 8.15
CA MET A 1 -7.35 -7.37 8.16
C MET A 1 -6.86 -6.95 6.78
N ILE A 2 -6.00 -7.73 6.14
CA ILE A 2 -5.48 -7.51 4.77
C ILE A 2 -6.62 -7.27 3.75
N LYS A 3 -7.65 -8.13 3.72
CA LYS A 3 -8.83 -7.92 2.87
C LYS A 3 -9.48 -6.53 3.02
N TRP A 4 -9.66 -6.06 4.25
CA TRP A 4 -10.29 -4.76 4.51
C TRP A 4 -9.38 -3.60 4.11
N ALA A 5 -8.07 -3.72 4.36
CA ALA A 5 -7.10 -2.75 3.87
C ALA A 5 -7.14 -2.64 2.34
N GLY A 6 -7.11 -3.77 1.62
CA GLY A 6 -7.19 -3.79 0.16
C GLY A 6 -8.46 -3.14 -0.39
N TRP A 7 -9.62 -3.38 0.24
CA TRP A 7 -10.87 -2.71 -0.14
C TRP A 7 -10.85 -1.21 0.13
N LEU A 8 -10.40 -0.77 1.31
CA LEU A 8 -10.31 0.65 1.63
C LEU A 8 -9.40 1.39 0.64
N ILE A 9 -8.22 0.84 0.34
CA ILE A 9 -7.28 1.42 -0.63
C ILE A 9 -7.92 1.51 -2.02
N THR A 10 -8.58 0.44 -2.47
CA THR A 10 -9.23 0.37 -3.79
C THR A 10 -10.37 1.39 -3.91
N LEU A 11 -11.25 1.44 -2.90
CA LEU A 11 -12.40 2.34 -2.88
C LEU A 11 -11.95 3.80 -2.78
N PHE A 12 -10.92 4.09 -1.98
CA PHE A 12 -10.35 5.43 -1.87
C PHE A 12 -9.77 5.91 -3.20
N GLY A 13 -8.93 5.09 -3.85
CA GLY A 13 -8.37 5.42 -5.16
C GLY A 13 -9.44 5.59 -6.25
N THR A 14 -10.47 4.73 -6.23
CA THR A 14 -11.62 4.82 -7.15
C THR A 14 -12.41 6.10 -6.92
N ALA A 15 -12.77 6.39 -5.66
CA ALA A 15 -13.54 7.58 -5.29
C ALA A 15 -12.80 8.87 -5.62
N HIS A 16 -11.48 8.92 -5.37
CA HIS A 16 -10.63 10.05 -5.77
C HIS A 16 -10.68 10.27 -7.29
N THR A 17 -10.38 9.23 -8.06
CA THR A 17 -10.29 9.32 -9.52
C THR A 17 -11.63 9.68 -10.14
N LEU A 18 -12.70 8.96 -9.80
CA LEU A 18 -14.03 9.20 -10.35
C LEU A 18 -14.61 10.52 -9.84
N GLY A 19 -14.40 10.87 -8.57
CA GLY A 19 -14.82 12.15 -8.01
C GLY A 19 -14.17 13.33 -8.73
N ALA A 20 -12.86 13.27 -8.99
CA ALA A 20 -12.16 14.30 -9.74
C ALA A 20 -12.65 14.39 -11.19
N LEU A 21 -12.81 13.26 -11.88
CA LEU A 21 -13.27 13.23 -13.28
C LEU A 21 -14.72 13.72 -13.43
N THR A 22 -15.60 13.36 -12.49
CA THR A 22 -17.05 13.57 -12.62
C THR A 22 -17.55 14.74 -11.78
N VAL A 23 -17.45 14.65 -10.45
CA VAL A 23 -17.97 15.66 -9.51
C VAL A 23 -17.24 16.99 -9.65
N MET A 24 -15.91 16.94 -9.77
CA MET A 24 -15.08 18.14 -10.01
C MET A 24 -14.96 18.47 -11.51
N LYS A 25 -15.62 17.70 -12.38
CA LYS A 25 -15.71 17.93 -13.82
C LYS A 25 -14.38 17.98 -14.56
N ALA A 26 -13.31 17.35 -14.04
CA ALA A 26 -12.01 17.34 -14.71
C ALA A 26 -12.10 16.75 -16.13
N ALA A 27 -12.98 15.77 -16.35
CA ALA A 27 -13.19 15.17 -17.68
C ALA A 27 -13.65 16.19 -18.75
N GLY A 28 -14.19 17.35 -18.36
CA GLY A 28 -14.52 18.43 -19.30
C GLY A 28 -13.31 18.98 -20.06
N HIS A 29 -12.08 18.74 -19.58
CA HIS A 29 -10.84 19.15 -20.24
C HIS A 29 -10.24 18.07 -21.15
N ALA A 30 -10.90 16.93 -21.35
CA ALA A 30 -10.35 15.80 -22.12
C ALA A 30 -9.88 16.18 -23.53
N GLY A 31 -10.61 17.05 -24.24
CA GLY A 31 -10.19 17.54 -25.55
C GLY A 31 -8.82 18.22 -25.54
N THR A 32 -8.53 19.01 -24.49
CA THR A 32 -7.23 19.67 -24.30
C THR A 32 -6.13 18.68 -23.92
N TRP A 33 -6.46 17.65 -23.14
CA TRP A 33 -5.48 16.62 -22.74
C TRP A 33 -4.96 15.84 -23.95
N PHE A 34 -5.86 15.48 -24.87
CA PHE A 34 -5.52 14.68 -26.05
C PHE A 34 -5.08 15.51 -27.27
N SER A 35 -5.07 16.85 -27.19
CA SER A 35 -4.55 17.72 -28.26
C SER A 35 -3.04 17.97 -28.18
N GLY A 36 -2.38 17.51 -27.11
CA GLY A 36 -0.98 17.78 -26.84
C GLY A 36 -0.70 19.16 -26.20
N ALA A 37 -1.75 19.94 -25.90
CA ALA A 37 -1.60 21.28 -25.32
C ALA A 37 -0.86 21.28 -23.97
N LEU A 38 -1.02 20.23 -23.15
CA LEU A 38 -0.38 20.13 -21.83
C LEU A 38 1.15 20.12 -21.87
N TRP A 39 1.77 19.72 -22.99
CA TRP A 39 3.23 19.70 -23.14
C TRP A 39 3.89 21.07 -23.11
N ARG A 40 3.10 22.13 -23.33
CA ARG A 40 3.58 23.52 -23.37
C ARG A 40 3.28 24.28 -22.08
N ASP A 41 2.56 23.66 -21.15
CA ASP A 41 2.20 24.29 -19.88
C ASP A 41 3.39 24.30 -18.93
N ASP A 42 3.55 25.43 -18.22
CA ASP A 42 4.52 25.55 -17.14
C ASP A 42 4.03 24.81 -15.89
N LEU A 43 4.94 24.10 -15.24
CA LEU A 43 4.67 23.36 -14.01
C LEU A 43 4.41 24.31 -12.83
N ALA A 44 5.09 25.46 -12.80
CA ALA A 44 4.90 26.45 -11.74
C ALA A 44 3.59 27.25 -11.89
N ALA A 45 2.99 27.24 -13.08
CA ALA A 45 1.78 27.97 -13.41
C ALA A 45 0.86 27.12 -14.31
N MET A 46 0.45 25.95 -13.80
CA MET A 46 -0.39 25.01 -14.55
C MET A 46 -1.71 25.65 -14.99
N SER A 47 -2.09 25.44 -16.26
CA SER A 47 -3.44 25.79 -16.71
C SER A 47 -4.50 24.99 -15.94
N PRO A 48 -5.78 25.43 -15.98
CA PRO A 48 -6.87 24.65 -15.39
C PRO A 48 -6.95 23.22 -15.94
N ALA A 49 -6.67 23.04 -17.25
CA ALA A 49 -6.70 21.73 -17.88
C ALA A 49 -5.56 20.82 -17.36
N ASN A 50 -4.35 21.35 -17.20
CA ASN A 50 -3.21 20.59 -16.68
C ASN A 50 -3.39 20.24 -15.20
N SER A 51 -3.81 21.20 -14.39
CA SER A 51 -4.11 20.99 -12.96
C SER A 51 -5.19 19.92 -12.78
N ALA A 52 -6.25 19.96 -13.59
CA ALA A 52 -7.31 18.96 -13.58
C ALA A 52 -6.81 17.56 -13.98
N PHE A 53 -5.89 17.46 -14.94
CA PHE A 53 -5.28 16.20 -15.35
C PHE A 53 -4.46 15.57 -14.21
N TRP A 54 -3.59 16.34 -13.56
CA TRP A 54 -2.78 15.91 -12.42
C TRP A 54 -3.60 15.55 -11.18
N LEU A 55 -4.70 16.25 -10.94
CA LEU A 55 -5.63 15.94 -9.85
C LEU A 55 -6.43 14.66 -10.11
N SER A 56 -6.65 14.28 -11.38
CA SER A 56 -7.54 13.18 -11.75
C SER A 56 -6.80 11.97 -12.35
N ALA A 57 -6.67 11.91 -13.67
CA ALA A 57 -6.17 10.74 -14.41
C ALA A 57 -4.69 10.43 -14.11
N ALA A 58 -3.86 11.47 -13.94
CA ALA A 58 -2.45 11.33 -13.58
C ALA A 58 -2.20 11.39 -12.07
N SER A 59 -3.25 11.28 -11.26
CA SER A 59 -3.16 11.37 -9.81
C SER A 59 -2.83 10.04 -9.14
N PHE A 60 -2.73 10.05 -7.81
CA PHE A 60 -2.50 8.85 -7.01
C PHE A 60 -3.67 7.86 -7.00
N GLY A 61 -4.86 8.26 -7.43
CA GLY A 61 -6.06 7.43 -7.37
C GLY A 61 -5.94 6.13 -8.16
N VAL A 62 -5.50 6.18 -9.42
CA VAL A 62 -5.30 4.98 -10.26
C VAL A 62 -4.21 4.05 -9.69
N PRO A 63 -3.01 4.54 -9.32
CA PRO A 63 -2.02 3.73 -8.60
C PRO A 63 -2.57 3.06 -7.33
N LEU A 64 -3.35 3.78 -6.50
CA LEU A 64 -3.94 3.18 -5.30
C LEU A 64 -4.93 2.08 -5.63
N VAL A 65 -5.76 2.22 -6.67
CA VAL A 65 -6.63 1.13 -7.14
C VAL A 65 -5.82 -0.12 -7.47
N LEU A 66 -4.72 0.03 -8.22
CA LEU A 66 -3.86 -1.11 -8.56
C LEU A 66 -3.23 -1.76 -7.33
N VAL A 67 -2.74 -0.96 -6.38
CA VAL A 67 -2.18 -1.46 -5.12
C VAL A 67 -3.24 -2.20 -4.30
N GLY A 68 -4.43 -1.61 -4.13
CA GLY A 68 -5.53 -2.23 -3.38
C GLY A 68 -5.99 -3.54 -4.01
N LEU A 69 -6.14 -3.58 -5.34
CA LEU A 69 -6.48 -4.81 -6.07
C LEU A 69 -5.39 -5.87 -5.97
N THR A 70 -4.11 -5.46 -5.98
CA THR A 70 -2.98 -6.38 -5.79
C THR A 70 -3.01 -6.98 -4.38
N VAL A 71 -3.26 -6.19 -3.34
CA VAL A 71 -3.43 -6.68 -1.97
C VAL A 71 -4.59 -7.68 -1.88
N LEU A 72 -5.73 -7.37 -2.49
CA LEU A 72 -6.88 -8.28 -2.53
C LEU A 72 -6.58 -9.57 -3.30
N TRP A 73 -5.81 -9.49 -4.39
CA TRP A 73 -5.39 -10.64 -5.17
C TRP A 73 -4.45 -11.55 -4.37
N LEU A 74 -3.45 -10.97 -3.67
CA LEU A 74 -2.52 -11.70 -2.80
C LEU A 74 -3.28 -12.42 -1.67
N GLU A 75 -4.18 -11.72 -0.99
CA GLU A 75 -5.03 -12.31 0.05
C GLU A 75 -5.86 -13.50 -0.46
N ARG A 76 -6.48 -13.36 -1.64
CA ARG A 76 -7.25 -14.45 -2.27
C ARG A 76 -6.39 -15.67 -2.60
N ARG A 77 -5.08 -15.48 -2.77
CA ARG A 77 -4.11 -16.55 -3.04
C ARG A 77 -3.45 -17.10 -1.77
N GLY A 78 -3.82 -16.59 -0.58
CA GLY A 78 -3.17 -16.96 0.68
C GLY A 78 -1.73 -16.47 0.79
N ILE A 79 -1.35 -15.44 0.01
CA ILE A 79 -0.02 -14.84 0.02
C ILE A 79 -0.07 -13.58 0.88
N THR A 80 0.74 -13.51 1.93
CA THR A 80 0.88 -12.30 2.73
C THR A 80 1.51 -11.19 1.89
N PRO A 81 0.90 -9.98 1.80
CA PRO A 81 1.52 -8.87 1.10
C PRO A 81 2.87 -8.48 1.70
N PRO A 82 3.82 -8.02 0.87
CA PRO A 82 5.12 -7.63 1.37
C PRO A 82 5.04 -6.42 2.30
N LEU A 83 5.76 -6.48 3.42
CA LEU A 83 5.72 -5.48 4.50
C LEU A 83 6.01 -4.04 4.04
N PHE A 84 6.85 -3.87 3.02
CA PHE A 84 7.19 -2.55 2.49
C PHE A 84 5.96 -1.78 1.96
N LEU A 85 4.90 -2.47 1.51
CA LEU A 85 3.69 -1.79 1.04
C LEU A 85 2.99 -1.03 2.17
N ALA A 86 2.93 -1.62 3.37
CA ALA A 86 2.32 -0.98 4.52
C ALA A 86 3.12 0.25 4.97
N TRP A 87 4.45 0.14 5.01
CA TRP A 87 5.33 1.25 5.38
C TRP A 87 5.36 2.37 4.34
N ALA A 88 5.49 2.03 3.05
CA ALA A 88 5.52 3.02 1.97
C ALA A 88 4.24 3.85 1.94
N LEU A 89 3.07 3.18 1.98
CA LEU A 89 1.78 3.87 2.02
C LEU A 89 1.59 4.64 3.34
N GLY A 90 2.01 4.07 4.48
CA GLY A 90 1.89 4.71 5.79
C GLY A 90 2.68 6.00 5.87
N ILE A 91 3.97 5.97 5.51
CA ILE A 91 4.85 7.15 5.48
C ILE A 91 4.29 8.20 4.52
N TRP A 92 3.90 7.79 3.31
CA TRP A 92 3.33 8.71 2.33
C TRP A 92 2.02 9.36 2.85
N THR A 93 1.16 8.59 3.51
CA THR A 93 -0.08 9.11 4.12
C THR A 93 0.21 10.15 5.20
N LEU A 94 1.21 9.91 6.06
CA LEU A 94 1.60 10.86 7.11
C LEU A 94 2.18 12.15 6.53
N LEU A 95 2.97 12.05 5.44
CA LEU A 95 3.46 13.23 4.73
C LEU A 95 2.30 14.06 4.14
N ILE A 96 1.32 13.39 3.53
CA ILE A 96 0.10 14.06 3.03
C ILE A 96 -0.67 14.71 4.19
N ALA A 97 -0.85 14.02 5.31
CA ALA A 97 -1.56 14.56 6.47
C ALA A 97 -0.88 15.80 7.06
N ALA A 98 0.46 15.85 7.04
CA ALA A 98 1.23 16.99 7.55
C ALA A 98 1.12 18.24 6.66
N VAL A 99 0.99 18.06 5.33
CA VAL A 99 0.94 19.17 4.36
C VAL A 99 -0.51 19.57 4.02
N LEU A 100 -1.40 18.59 3.89
CA LEU A 100 -2.77 18.73 3.43
C LEU A 100 -3.75 18.28 4.53
N LEU A 101 -3.83 19.08 5.59
CA LEU A 101 -4.54 18.75 6.83
C LEU A 101 -6.01 18.34 6.61
N PHE A 102 -6.72 19.04 5.70
CA PHE A 102 -8.14 18.83 5.41
C PHE A 102 -8.39 17.92 4.21
N THR A 103 -7.72 16.78 4.18
CA THR A 103 -7.96 15.72 3.19
C THR A 103 -8.46 14.45 3.87
N PRO A 104 -9.08 13.51 3.15
CA PRO A 104 -9.56 12.26 3.74
C PRO A 104 -8.44 11.26 4.08
N TRP A 105 -7.23 11.74 4.40
CA TRP A 105 -6.08 10.93 4.80
C TRP A 105 -6.35 9.94 5.96
N PRO A 106 -7.28 10.19 6.92
CA PRO A 106 -7.53 9.21 7.99
C PRO A 106 -8.01 7.86 7.45
N ILE A 107 -8.74 7.84 6.33
CA ILE A 107 -9.19 6.60 5.70
C ILE A 107 -8.00 5.76 5.24
N LEU A 108 -7.03 6.40 4.59
CA LEU A 108 -5.83 5.70 4.11
C LEU A 108 -4.94 5.28 5.29
N LEU A 109 -4.85 6.08 6.35
CA LEU A 109 -4.11 5.71 7.56
C LEU A 109 -4.71 4.47 8.25
N ILE A 110 -6.03 4.38 8.33
CA ILE A 110 -6.72 3.18 8.83
C ILE A 110 -6.39 1.99 7.92
N ALA A 111 -6.42 2.17 6.61
CA ALA A 111 -6.12 1.10 5.67
C ALA A 111 -4.67 0.59 5.81
N THR A 112 -3.69 1.49 5.97
CA THR A 112 -2.28 1.10 6.16
C THR A 112 -2.04 0.44 7.51
N ALA A 113 -2.69 0.91 8.58
CA ALA A 113 -2.63 0.27 9.89
C ALA A 113 -3.22 -1.15 9.85
N LEU A 114 -4.36 -1.34 9.17
CA LEU A 114 -4.97 -2.66 8.96
C LEU A 114 -4.07 -3.57 8.11
N LEU A 115 -3.41 -3.02 7.09
CA LEU A 115 -2.47 -3.78 6.26
C LEU A 115 -1.27 -4.26 7.09
N LEU A 116 -0.64 -3.33 7.83
CA LEU A 116 0.50 -3.63 8.70
C LEU A 116 0.14 -4.68 9.75
N ALA A 117 -0.96 -4.46 10.50
CA ALA A 117 -1.43 -5.40 11.50
C ALA A 117 -1.79 -6.76 10.89
N GLY A 118 -2.32 -6.77 9.66
CA GLY A 118 -2.58 -7.98 8.89
C GLY A 118 -1.33 -8.78 8.60
N ILE A 119 -0.29 -8.12 8.06
CA ILE A 119 0.98 -8.74 7.69
C ILE A 119 1.67 -9.31 8.94
N LEU A 120 1.79 -8.52 10.00
CA LEU A 120 2.48 -8.92 11.24
C LEU A 120 1.82 -10.10 11.95
N ARG A 121 0.52 -10.34 11.75
CA ARG A 121 -0.17 -11.52 12.30
C ARG A 121 -0.05 -12.76 11.43
N SER A 122 0.33 -12.59 10.16
CA SER A 122 0.53 -13.69 9.22
C SER A 122 1.95 -14.21 9.21
N GLU A 123 2.92 -13.45 9.72
CA GLU A 123 4.29 -13.94 9.91
C GLU A 123 4.34 -15.04 10.98
N PRO A 124 4.91 -16.23 10.68
CA PRO A 124 5.15 -17.25 11.69
C PRO A 124 6.04 -16.67 12.80
N ALA A 125 5.73 -17.01 14.06
CA ALA A 125 6.62 -16.69 15.17
C ALA A 125 8.04 -17.19 14.84
N PRO A 126 9.11 -16.42 15.15
CA PRO A 126 10.47 -16.92 15.01
C PRO A 126 10.57 -18.27 15.70
N PRO A 127 11.29 -19.27 15.13
CA PRO A 127 11.51 -20.53 15.80
C PRO A 127 11.99 -20.26 17.22
N ARG A 128 11.20 -20.65 18.23
CA ARG A 128 11.70 -20.68 19.61
C ARG A 128 12.94 -21.55 19.60
N ASP A 129 14.03 -21.00 20.10
CA ASP A 129 15.38 -21.54 20.08
C ASP A 129 15.43 -23.07 20.03
N ALA A 130 16.19 -23.59 19.06
CA ALA A 130 16.70 -24.96 19.08
C ALA A 130 17.79 -25.14 20.16
N THR A 131 17.60 -24.54 21.34
CA THR A 131 18.40 -24.76 22.55
C THR A 131 17.63 -25.66 23.52
N GLY A 132 17.04 -26.73 22.99
CA GLY A 132 16.75 -27.89 23.83
C GLY A 132 18.07 -28.46 24.34
N PRO A 133 18.23 -28.77 25.64
CA PRO A 133 19.47 -29.31 26.16
C PRO A 133 19.80 -30.60 25.42
N VAL A 134 21.01 -30.68 24.86
CA VAL A 134 21.59 -31.91 24.31
C VAL A 134 21.53 -32.96 25.43
N GLN A 135 20.52 -33.83 25.38
CA GLN A 135 20.44 -34.97 26.29
C GLN A 135 21.66 -35.84 26.04
N GLY A 136 22.40 -36.06 27.12
CA GLY A 136 23.73 -36.63 27.11
C GLY A 136 23.82 -37.97 26.40
N VAL A 137 24.92 -38.15 25.69
CA VAL A 137 25.45 -39.45 25.28
C VAL A 137 25.74 -40.24 26.56
N ARG A 138 24.83 -41.14 26.92
CA ARG A 138 25.06 -42.14 27.97
C ARG A 138 26.15 -43.10 27.50
N GLY A 139 27.25 -43.08 28.25
CA GLY A 139 28.09 -44.23 28.62
C GLY A 139 28.37 -45.28 27.55
N ILE A 140 29.53 -45.17 26.90
CA ILE A 140 30.25 -46.36 26.44
C ILE A 140 31.21 -46.75 27.56
N SER A 141 30.81 -47.76 28.32
CA SER A 141 31.67 -48.43 29.29
C SER A 141 32.84 -49.09 28.54
N ARG A 142 34.07 -48.74 28.93
CA ARG A 142 35.26 -49.55 28.61
C ARG A 142 35.10 -50.94 29.22
N PRO A 143 35.47 -52.02 28.52
CA PRO A 143 36.04 -53.18 29.14
C PRO A 143 37.56 -53.07 29.10
N ASP A 144 38.16 -53.01 30.28
CA ASP A 144 39.56 -53.39 30.48
C ASP A 144 39.69 -54.88 30.15
N ALA A 145 40.68 -55.24 29.32
CA ALA A 145 41.10 -56.62 29.15
C ALA A 145 42.61 -56.65 28.85
N ALA A 146 43.33 -57.05 29.91
CA ALA A 146 44.59 -57.80 29.99
C ALA A 146 45.75 -57.46 29.03
#